data_AF-A0AAE2SC20-F1
#
_entry.id   AF-A0AAE2SC20-F1
#
_cell.length_a   1.000
_cell.length_b   1.000
_cell.length_c   1.000
_cell.angle_alpha   90.00
_cell.angle_beta   90.00
_cell.angle_gamma   90.00
#
_symmetry.space_group_name_H-M   'P 1'
#
loop_
_entity.id
_entity.type
_entity.pdbx_description
1 polymer ?
#
loop_
_entity_poly.entity_id
_entity_poly.type
_entity_poly.pdbx_seq_one_letter_code
_entity_poly.pdbx_strand_id
1 'polypeptide(L)' 'MIKFTAVLALTGAACAQGPRPMDLGASQQEMGSSGVMWYATWDTAVAEAKRSQRPIFFMAAAAQCDGISGVF' A
#
# COMPACT_ATOMS: atom_id res chain seq x y z
N MET A 1 16.08 5.56 -39.80
CA MET A 1 16.70 5.28 -38.48
C MET A 1 15.94 5.87 -37.28
N ILE A 2 14.79 6.53 -37.46
CA ILE A 2 14.00 7.15 -36.38
C ILE A 2 12.94 6.21 -35.74
N LYS A 3 12.57 5.10 -36.41
CA LYS A 3 11.49 4.21 -35.96
C LYS A 3 11.87 3.26 -34.81
N PHE A 4 13.16 2.97 -34.63
CA PHE A 4 13.62 2.03 -33.59
C PHE A 4 13.68 2.64 -32.20
N THR A 5 13.93 3.95 -32.10
CA THR A 5 14.08 4.66 -30.82
C THR A 5 12.77 4.75 -30.04
N ALA A 6 11.63 4.85 -30.75
CA ALA A 6 10.31 4.94 -30.11
C ALA A 6 9.90 3.62 -29.43
N VAL A 7 10.31 2.46 -29.96
CA VAL A 7 9.95 1.15 -29.40
C VAL A 7 10.65 0.88 -28.06
N LEU A 8 11.91 1.34 -27.90
CA LEU A 8 12.63 1.18 -26.63
C LEU A 8 12.03 1.99 -25.47
N ALA A 9 11.38 3.12 -25.76
CA ALA A 9 10.80 3.97 -24.72
C ALA A 9 9.52 3.38 -24.09
N LEU A 10 8.77 2.55 -24.82
CA LEU A 10 7.54 1.92 -24.33
C LEU A 10 7.78 0.69 -23.44
N THR A 11 8.95 0.05 -23.52
CA THR A 11 9.28 -1.13 -22.69
C THR A 11 9.67 -0.79 -21.25
N GLY A 12 10.03 0.47 -20.95
CA GLY A 12 10.51 0.86 -19.62
C GLY A 12 9.43 1.03 -18.55
N ALA A 13 8.18 1.30 -18.94
CA ALA A 13 7.09 1.61 -18.00
C ALA A 13 6.49 0.38 -17.31
N ALA A 14 6.76 -0.84 -17.81
CA ALA A 14 6.17 -2.07 -17.28
C ALA A 14 6.79 -2.54 -15.95
N CYS A 15 8.00 -2.06 -15.59
CA CYS A 15 8.75 -2.57 -14.45
C CYS A 15 8.47 -1.87 -13.11
N ALA A 16 7.54 -0.90 -13.05
CA ALA A 16 7.26 -0.13 -11.84
C ALA A 16 5.97 -0.54 -11.10
N GLN A 17 5.26 -1.57 -11.58
CA GLN A 17 3.98 -1.97 -10.98
C GLN A 17 4.20 -3.06 -9.92
N GLY A 18 3.91 -2.74 -8.65
CA GLY A 18 3.97 -3.69 -7.55
C GLY A 18 3.05 -4.91 -7.76
N PRO A 19 3.21 -5.98 -6.96
CA PRO A 19 2.37 -7.18 -7.05
C PRO A 19 0.90 -6.80 -6.97
N ARG A 20 0.06 -7.44 -7.80
CA ARG A 20 -1.38 -7.16 -7.77
C ARG A 20 -1.93 -7.60 -6.41
N PRO A 21 -3.05 -7.03 -5.94
CA PRO A 21 -3.65 -7.47 -4.68
C PRO A 21 -3.91 -8.98 -4.59
N MET A 22 -4.22 -9.63 -5.72
CA MET A 22 -4.41 -11.09 -5.77
C MET A 22 -3.11 -11.90 -5.65
N ASP A 23 -1.95 -11.27 -5.87
CA ASP A 23 -0.62 -11.86 -5.74
C ASP A 23 -0.02 -11.62 -4.34
N LEU A 24 -0.67 -10.80 -3.50
CA LEU A 24 -0.30 -10.61 -2.10
C LEU A 24 -0.83 -11.80 -1.29
N GLY A 25 0.05 -12.78 -1.05
CA GLY A 25 -0.23 -13.87 -0.12
C GLY A 25 -0.45 -13.37 1.31
N ALA A 26 -0.91 -14.25 2.19
CA ALA A 26 -0.96 -13.94 3.62
C ALA A 26 0.45 -13.56 4.13
N SER A 27 0.50 -12.64 5.09
CA SER A 27 1.76 -12.29 5.76
C SER A 27 2.40 -13.54 6.36
N GLN A 28 3.70 -13.73 6.14
CA GLN A 28 4.50 -14.78 6.80
C GLN A 28 4.68 -14.55 8.30
N GLN A 29 4.21 -13.39 8.79
CA GLN A 29 4.33 -12.99 10.17
C GLN A 29 3.46 -13.88 11.09
N GLU A 30 4.05 -14.37 12.18
CA GLU A 30 3.31 -15.11 13.21
C GLU A 30 2.16 -14.27 13.78
N MET A 31 1.02 -14.93 14.03
CA MET A 31 -0.15 -14.30 14.65
C MET A 31 0.19 -13.76 16.04
N GLY A 32 -0.15 -12.50 16.30
CA GLY A 32 0.07 -11.84 17.60
C GLY A 32 1.43 -11.16 17.76
N SER A 33 2.33 -11.30 16.78
CA SER A 33 3.54 -10.47 16.72
C SER A 33 3.21 -8.99 16.46
N SER A 34 4.17 -8.11 16.75
CA SER A 34 3.99 -6.67 16.54
C SER A 34 3.75 -6.34 15.06
N GLY A 35 2.70 -5.59 14.76
CA GLY A 35 2.37 -5.17 13.41
C GLY A 35 1.46 -3.94 13.35
N VAL A 36 1.15 -3.50 12.12
CA VAL A 36 0.19 -2.43 11.85
C VAL A 36 -1.18 -3.05 11.62
N MET A 37 -2.18 -2.52 12.32
CA MET A 37 -3.59 -2.85 12.08
C MET A 37 -4.28 -1.61 11.53
N TRP A 38 -4.94 -1.74 10.39
CA TRP A 38 -5.66 -0.65 9.74
C TRP A 38 -7.13 -0.64 10.15
N TYR A 39 -7.61 0.53 10.56
CA TYR A 39 -9.02 0.76 10.88
C TYR A 39 -9.61 1.73 9.86
N ALA A 40 -10.64 1.29 9.14
CA ALA A 40 -11.26 2.09 8.08
C ALA A 40 -12.22 3.17 8.61
N THR A 41 -12.61 3.11 9.88
CA THR A 41 -13.54 4.07 10.50
C THR A 41 -12.98 4.64 11.79
N TRP A 42 -13.33 5.88 12.07
CA TRP A 42 -12.90 6.58 13.28
C TRP A 42 -13.40 5.87 14.56
N ASP A 43 -14.65 5.41 14.57
CA ASP A 43 -15.26 4.77 15.74
C ASP A 43 -14.51 3.49 16.15
N THR A 44 -14.12 2.66 15.16
CA THR A 44 -13.36 1.43 15.44
C THR A 44 -11.93 1.72 15.86
N ALA A 45 -11.29 2.73 15.25
CA ALA A 45 -9.94 3.17 15.63
C ALA A 45 -9.90 3.70 17.08
N VAL A 46 -10.86 4.54 17.47
CA VAL A 46 -10.95 5.10 18.83
C VAL A 46 -11.25 4.02 19.87
N ALA A 47 -12.12 3.06 19.55
CA ALA A 47 -12.41 1.93 20.44
C ALA A 47 -11.14 1.12 20.74
N GLU A 48 -10.34 0.79 19.71
CA GLU A 48 -9.09 0.05 19.90
C GLU A 48 -8.03 0.86 20.65
N ALA A 49 -7.85 2.13 20.30
CA ALA A 49 -6.87 2.99 20.96
C ALA A 49 -7.14 3.08 22.47
N LYS A 50 -8.41 3.19 22.86
CA LYS A 50 -8.83 3.15 24.28
C LYS A 50 -8.58 1.78 24.91
N ARG A 51 -8.95 0.68 24.24
CA ARG A 51 -8.76 -0.68 24.77
C ARG A 51 -7.29 -1.01 25.01
N SER A 52 -6.41 -0.60 24.10
CA SER A 52 -4.98 -0.92 24.12
C SER A 52 -4.12 0.13 24.81
N GLN A 53 -4.67 1.30 25.13
CA GLN A 53 -3.91 2.46 25.66
C GLN A 53 -2.76 2.89 24.74
N ARG A 54 -2.97 2.79 23.42
CA ARG A 54 -2.00 3.17 22.40
C ARG A 54 -2.49 4.38 21.60
N PRO A 55 -1.59 5.32 21.24
CA PRO A 55 -1.97 6.47 20.42
C PRO A 55 -2.37 6.04 19.00
N ILE A 56 -3.21 6.86 18.36
CA ILE A 56 -3.62 6.64 16.97
C ILE A 56 -2.58 7.28 16.04
N PHE A 57 -2.09 6.49 15.08
CA PHE A 57 -1.40 7.01 13.90
C PHE A 57 -2.44 7.25 12.81
N PHE A 58 -2.77 8.51 12.53
CA PHE A 58 -3.74 8.87 11.49
C PHE A 58 -3.04 9.05 10.15
N MET A 59 -3.44 8.27 9.15
CA MET A 59 -2.90 8.33 7.80
C MET A 59 -4.01 8.62 6.80
N ALA A 60 -3.89 9.74 6.09
CA ALA A 60 -4.70 10.03 4.91
C ALA A 60 -3.89 9.63 3.67
N ALA A 61 -4.42 8.70 2.89
CA ALA A 61 -3.80 8.23 1.65
C ALA A 61 -4.79 8.32 0.49
N ALA A 62 -4.29 8.62 -0.70
CA ALA A 62 -5.02 8.43 -1.94
C ALA A 62 -4.62 7.09 -2.55
N ALA A 63 -5.56 6.43 -3.25
CA ALA A 63 -5.30 5.14 -3.89
C ALA A 63 -4.16 5.25 -4.92
N GLN A 64 -4.08 6.37 -5.64
CA GLN A 64 -3.05 6.67 -6.62
C GLN A 64 -2.85 8.19 -6.68
N CYS A 65 -1.60 8.63 -6.64
CA CYS A 65 -1.20 10.00 -6.98
C CYS A 65 -0.19 9.91 -8.14
N ASP A 66 -0.17 10.89 -9.04
CA ASP A 66 0.69 10.86 -10.23
C ASP A 66 2.16 10.56 -9.86
N GLY A 67 2.67 9.42 -10.34
CA GLY A 67 4.03 8.95 -10.08
C GLY A 67 4.34 8.51 -8.64
N ILE A 68 3.37 8.49 -7.72
CA ILE A 68 3.57 8.10 -6.30
C ILE A 68 2.79 6.82 -5.99
N SER A 69 3.49 5.82 -5.44
CA SER A 69 2.87 4.60 -4.95
C SER A 69 1.85 4.91 -3.84
N GLY A 70 0.60 4.51 -4.04
CA GLY A 70 -0.45 4.61 -3.02
C GLY A 70 -0.27 3.60 -1.89
N VAL A 71 -1.13 3.71 -0.87
CA VAL A 71 -1.22 2.72 0.21
C VAL A 71 -2.47 1.86 -0.04
N PHE A 72 -2.29 0.54 -0.06
CA PHE A 72 -3.33 -0.46 -0.28
C PHE A 72 -3.40 -1.40 0.93
#